data_AF-A0A8D9FVR9-F1
#
_entry.id   AF-A0A8D9FVR9-F1
#
_cell.length_a   1.000
_cell.length_b   1.000
_cell.length_c   1.000
_cell.angle_alpha   90.00
_cell.angle_beta   90.00
_cell.angle_gamma   90.00
#
_symmetry.space_group_name_H-M   'P 1'
#
loop_
_entity.id
_entity.type
_entity.pdbx_description
1 polymer ?
#
loop_
_entity_poly.entity_id
_entity_poly.type
_entity_poly.pdbx_seq_one_letter_code
_entity_poly.pdbx_strand_id
1 'polypeptide(L)'
;MQGYGGNLSKAYLKANMLAGESVSNIPTVAALCAEEKVLELYSKELLEPSKRSFRHGQIAGLFYGISQFFIFSSYGLALWYGSTLMDDKISSFKSLMKTFMVLIVTALAMGETLALAPDLLKGNQMIASVFEILDRKSQLVGETSEELTNVEGKIELKGIHFSYPSRPHVVVFKDFDLIVRSGQSMALVGQKDKGFLEAVVKLPLLEYLEVTYSSLSRTSLIVAGQSCPNLKTLRLNSNPDPNSYDDEFNDEEALGIAESMPELRHLQLFGSTLTNTGLVAILDGCPHLEHLDLRKCFNVRLEGDLEKTCSESIKDLRRPDDSTADYPYGFKVEDLLGPSDYYWDDSIAGYPYGTDVYDLSGPSDYCWDEFYRY
;
A
#
# COMPACT_ATOMS: atom_id res chain seq x y z
N MET A 1 12.68 20.07 -32.38
CA MET A 1 13.08 21.46 -32.12
C MET A 1 12.85 21.75 -30.63
N GLN A 2 13.88 22.14 -29.89
CA GLN A 2 13.71 22.58 -28.48
C GLN A 2 12.88 23.86 -28.48
N GLY A 3 11.64 23.77 -27.96
CA GLY A 3 10.76 24.92 -27.84
C GLY A 3 11.33 25.99 -26.89
N TYR A 4 10.98 27.25 -27.16
CA TYR A 4 11.44 28.47 -26.47
C TYR A 4 11.23 28.45 -24.93
N GLY A 5 10.35 27.58 -24.40
CA GLY A 5 10.10 27.38 -22.96
C GLY A 5 10.73 26.14 -22.31
N GLY A 6 11.39 25.25 -23.07
CA GLY A 6 11.80 23.92 -22.58
C GLY A 6 12.78 23.93 -21.41
N ASN A 7 13.68 24.92 -21.37
CA ASN A 7 14.67 25.01 -20.29
C ASN A 7 14.10 25.60 -18.99
N LEU A 8 13.08 26.47 -19.08
CA LEU A 8 12.42 27.03 -17.90
C LEU A 8 11.57 25.96 -17.22
N SER A 9 10.78 25.23 -18.02
CA SER A 9 9.97 24.11 -17.53
C SER A 9 10.83 23.05 -16.84
N LYS A 10 11.99 22.69 -17.40
CA LYS A 10 12.90 21.72 -16.78
C LYS A 10 13.41 22.15 -15.40
N ALA A 11 13.76 23.43 -15.22
CA ALA A 11 14.22 23.95 -13.94
C ALA A 11 13.09 23.98 -12.89
N TYR A 12 11.88 24.40 -13.28
CA TYR A 12 10.71 24.31 -12.40
C TYR A 12 10.33 22.86 -12.05
N LEU A 13 10.43 21.93 -13.00
CA LEU A 13 10.18 20.51 -12.76
C LEU A 13 11.15 19.94 -11.72
N LYS A 14 12.43 20.34 -11.77
CA LYS A 14 13.43 19.91 -10.78
C LYS A 14 13.15 20.46 -9.39
N ALA A 15 12.76 21.74 -9.29
CA ALA A 15 12.35 22.33 -8.02
C ALA A 15 11.08 21.66 -7.46
N ASN A 16 10.09 21.40 -8.32
CA ASN A 16 8.85 20.72 -7.93
C ASN A 16 9.10 19.26 -7.52
N MET A 17 10.02 18.57 -8.18
CA MET A 17 10.41 17.20 -7.83
C MET A 17 11.07 17.17 -6.46
N LEU A 18 12.02 18.07 -6.19
CA LEU A 18 12.66 18.21 -4.88
C LEU A 18 11.63 18.52 -3.78
N ALA A 19 10.71 19.45 -4.04
CA ALA A 19 9.65 19.78 -3.09
C ALA A 19 8.71 18.59 -2.86
N GLY A 20 8.31 17.89 -3.93
CA GLY A 20 7.46 16.71 -3.85
C GLY A 20 8.10 15.59 -3.05
N GLU A 21 9.37 15.27 -3.33
CA GLU A 21 10.14 14.26 -2.60
C GLU A 21 10.28 14.60 -1.11
N SER A 22 10.54 15.88 -0.81
CA SER A 22 10.69 16.36 0.57
C SER A 22 9.37 16.31 1.35
N VAL A 23 8.25 16.65 0.70
CA VAL A 23 6.91 16.61 1.33
C VAL A 23 6.45 15.16 1.51
N SER A 24 6.64 14.31 0.51
CA SER A 24 6.29 12.89 0.61
C SER A 24 7.09 12.15 1.70
N ASN A 25 8.33 12.59 1.96
CA ASN A 25 9.21 12.01 2.98
C ASN A 25 9.45 12.97 4.15
N ILE A 26 8.45 13.77 4.53
CA ILE A 26 8.58 14.74 5.62
C ILE A 26 9.05 14.14 6.96
N PRO A 27 8.69 12.89 7.36
CA PRO A 27 9.21 12.31 8.60
C PRO A 27 10.73 12.07 8.53
N THR A 28 11.26 11.69 7.38
CA THR A 28 12.70 11.50 7.16
C THR A 28 13.45 12.82 7.22
N VAL A 29 12.88 13.88 6.63
CA VAL A 29 13.47 15.23 6.69
C VAL A 29 13.52 15.73 8.14
N ALA A 30 12.45 15.53 8.90
CA ALA A 30 12.36 15.91 10.31
C ALA A 30 13.30 15.08 11.20
N ALA A 31 13.39 13.76 10.96
CA ALA A 31 14.29 12.87 11.69
C ALA A 31 15.77 13.25 11.49
N LEU A 32 16.12 13.81 10.33
CA LEU A 32 17.46 14.29 10.02
C LEU A 32 17.68 15.78 10.35
N CYS A 33 16.67 16.48 10.88
CA CYS A 33 16.65 17.93 11.10
C CYS A 33 17.17 18.72 9.88
N ALA A 34 16.79 18.28 8.68
CA ALA A 34 17.33 18.76 7.41
C ALA A 34 16.44 19.79 6.70
N GLU A 35 15.44 20.36 7.40
CA GLU A 35 14.44 21.27 6.83
C GLU A 35 15.10 22.50 6.20
N GLU A 36 16.03 23.13 6.91
CA GLU A 36 16.73 24.33 6.44
C GLU A 36 17.57 24.04 5.18
N LYS A 37 18.22 22.87 5.14
CA LYS A 37 19.01 22.42 3.99
C LYS A 37 18.13 22.17 2.76
N VAL A 38 16.95 21.59 2.95
CA VAL A 38 15.97 21.38 1.86
C VAL A 38 15.47 22.72 1.33
N LEU A 39 15.13 23.67 2.21
CA LEU A 39 14.69 25.01 1.83
C LEU A 39 15.77 25.79 1.07
N GLU A 40 17.03 25.66 1.48
CA GLU A 40 18.16 26.28 0.79
C GLU A 40 18.32 25.71 -0.63
N LEU A 41 18.30 24.38 -0.78
CA LEU A 41 18.39 23.71 -2.08
C LEU A 41 17.22 24.11 -2.99
N TYR A 42 16.00 24.14 -2.46
CA TYR A 42 14.83 24.58 -3.22
C TYR A 42 14.96 26.04 -3.69
N SER A 43 15.38 26.94 -2.79
CA SER A 43 15.58 28.36 -3.10
C SER A 43 16.66 28.54 -4.18
N LYS A 44 17.75 27.78 -4.09
CA LYS A 44 18.85 27.80 -5.07
C LYS A 44 18.40 27.35 -6.46
N GLU A 45 17.60 26.29 -6.54
CA GLU A 45 17.06 25.79 -7.82
C GLU A 45 16.04 26.75 -8.44
N LEU A 46 15.36 27.59 -7.65
CA LEU A 46 14.41 28.60 -8.15
C LEU A 46 15.07 29.91 -8.65
N LEU A 47 16.28 30.24 -8.19
CA LEU A 47 16.94 31.50 -8.55
C LEU A 47 17.27 31.60 -10.04
N GLU A 48 17.74 30.51 -10.66
CA GLU A 48 18.03 30.46 -12.09
C GLU A 48 16.78 30.66 -12.97
N PRO A 49 15.69 29.88 -12.81
CA PRO A 49 14.47 30.09 -13.58
C PRO A 49 13.85 31.46 -13.32
N SER A 50 13.91 31.99 -12.09
CA SER A 50 13.40 33.34 -11.79
C SER A 50 14.15 34.44 -12.55
N LYS A 51 15.49 34.47 -12.49
CA LYS A 51 16.31 35.45 -13.24
C LYS A 51 16.10 35.32 -14.75
N ARG A 52 15.99 34.09 -15.25
CA ARG A 52 15.75 33.83 -16.67
C ARG A 52 14.36 34.31 -17.11
N SER A 53 13.33 34.05 -16.29
CA SER A 53 11.96 34.52 -16.52
C SER A 53 11.92 36.04 -16.58
N PHE A 54 12.62 36.74 -15.68
CA PHE A 54 12.69 38.20 -15.70
C PHE A 54 13.33 38.75 -16.98
N ARG A 55 14.50 38.24 -17.38
CA ARG A 55 15.15 38.65 -18.64
C ARG A 55 14.27 38.34 -19.85
N HIS A 56 13.59 37.21 -19.83
CA HIS A 56 12.66 36.83 -20.88
C HIS A 56 11.47 37.79 -20.96
N GLY A 57 10.88 38.16 -19.82
CA GLY A 57 9.79 39.13 -19.75
C GLY A 57 10.18 40.49 -20.34
N GLN A 58 11.40 40.96 -20.06
CA GLN A 58 11.92 42.20 -20.64
C GLN A 58 12.08 42.11 -22.16
N ILE A 59 12.64 41.02 -22.67
CA ILE A 59 12.80 40.80 -24.12
C ILE A 59 11.42 40.71 -24.80
N ALA A 60 10.50 39.92 -24.25
CA ALA A 60 9.14 39.77 -24.79
C ALA A 60 8.38 41.12 -24.78
N GLY A 61 8.50 41.90 -23.70
CA GLY A 61 7.92 43.23 -23.59
C GLY A 61 8.47 44.21 -24.62
N LEU A 62 9.80 44.21 -24.84
CA LEU A 62 10.43 45.04 -25.87
C LEU A 62 9.95 44.67 -27.28
N PHE A 63 9.91 43.38 -27.60
CA PHE A 63 9.41 42.90 -28.89
C PHE A 63 7.94 43.26 -29.10
N TYR A 64 7.11 43.13 -28.06
CA TYR A 64 5.70 43.53 -28.11
C TYR A 64 5.55 45.03 -28.36
N GLY A 65 6.33 45.86 -27.66
CA GLY A 65 6.35 47.31 -27.87
C GLY A 65 6.77 47.71 -29.29
N ILE A 66 7.82 47.08 -29.83
CA ILE A 66 8.29 47.31 -31.21
C ILE A 66 7.20 46.89 -32.21
N SER A 67 6.54 45.75 -32.00
CA SER A 67 5.44 45.29 -32.85
C SER A 67 4.27 46.27 -32.86
N GLN A 68 3.85 46.74 -31.68
CA GLN A 68 2.78 47.75 -31.55
C GLN A 68 3.16 49.07 -32.23
N PHE A 69 4.41 49.51 -32.12
CA PHE A 69 4.90 50.70 -32.80
C PHE A 69 4.73 50.60 -34.32
N PHE A 70 5.11 49.47 -34.93
CA PHE A 70 4.93 49.25 -36.37
C PHE A 70 3.46 49.22 -36.78
N ILE A 71 2.58 48.60 -35.97
CA ILE A 71 1.13 48.59 -36.23
C ILE A 71 0.58 50.01 -36.27
N PHE A 72 0.79 50.82 -35.21
CA PHE A 72 0.28 52.19 -35.18
C PHE A 72 0.93 53.11 -36.22
N SER A 73 2.23 52.92 -36.49
CA SER A 73 2.93 53.63 -37.55
C SER A 73 2.33 53.32 -38.93
N SER A 74 2.01 52.05 -39.21
CA SER A 74 1.35 51.65 -40.46
C SER A 74 -0.04 52.27 -40.62
N TYR A 75 -0.82 52.35 -39.54
CA TYR A 75 -2.13 53.03 -39.55
C TYR A 75 -1.98 54.53 -39.80
N GLY A 76 -0.99 55.17 -39.17
CA GLY A 76 -0.67 56.57 -39.41
C GLY A 76 -0.30 56.86 -40.86
N LEU A 77 0.58 56.04 -41.45
CA LEU A 77 0.99 56.14 -42.86
C LEU A 77 -0.18 55.91 -43.81
N ALA A 78 -1.03 54.92 -43.53
CA ALA A 78 -2.22 54.63 -44.34
C ALA A 78 -3.21 55.79 -44.32
N LEU A 79 -3.44 56.42 -43.16
CA LEU A 79 -4.32 57.58 -43.05
C LEU A 79 -3.72 58.83 -43.70
N TRP A 80 -2.41 59.06 -43.53
CA TRP A 80 -1.72 60.18 -44.18
C TRP A 80 -1.83 60.09 -45.70
N TYR A 81 -1.48 58.94 -46.28
CA TYR A 81 -1.60 58.70 -47.72
C TYR A 81 -3.06 58.73 -48.19
N GLY A 82 -3.98 58.16 -47.39
CA GLY A 82 -5.42 58.23 -47.64
C GLY A 82 -5.94 59.67 -47.71
N SER A 83 -5.42 60.57 -46.87
CA SER A 83 -5.77 62.00 -46.90
C SER A 83 -5.30 62.66 -48.20
N THR A 84 -4.05 62.41 -48.64
CA THR A 84 -3.54 62.96 -49.90
C THR A 84 -4.37 62.50 -51.11
N LEU A 85 -4.84 61.24 -51.12
CA LEU A 85 -5.71 60.71 -52.18
C LEU A 85 -7.09 61.39 -52.24
N MET A 86 -7.57 61.91 -51.11
CA MET A 86 -8.81 62.68 -51.04
C MET A 86 -8.61 64.10 -51.57
N ASP A 87 -7.45 64.71 -51.29
CA ASP A 87 -7.09 66.04 -51.78
C ASP A 87 -7.02 66.07 -53.32
N ASP A 88 -6.48 65.00 -53.94
CA ASP A 88 -6.42 64.84 -55.40
C ASP A 88 -7.78 64.51 -56.05
N LYS A 89 -8.87 64.42 -55.26
CA LYS A 89 -10.25 64.04 -55.69
C LYS A 89 -10.36 62.67 -56.37
N ILE A 90 -9.37 61.80 -56.20
CA ILE A 90 -9.33 60.46 -56.78
C ILE A 90 -10.21 59.49 -55.96
N SER A 91 -10.39 59.74 -54.65
CA SER A 91 -11.11 58.85 -53.73
C SER A 91 -12.05 59.58 -52.78
N SER A 92 -13.18 58.93 -52.45
CA SER A 92 -14.13 59.41 -51.42
C SER A 92 -13.83 58.83 -50.04
N PHE A 93 -14.04 59.61 -48.99
CA PHE A 93 -13.87 59.21 -47.58
C PHE A 93 -14.55 57.88 -47.24
N LYS A 94 -15.78 57.68 -47.75
CA LYS A 94 -16.56 56.45 -47.52
C LYS A 94 -15.86 55.21 -48.07
N SER A 95 -15.21 55.33 -49.23
CA SER A 95 -14.50 54.22 -49.87
C SER A 95 -13.21 53.88 -49.13
N LEU A 96 -12.49 54.89 -48.64
CA LEU A 96 -11.27 54.73 -47.86
C LEU A 96 -11.54 54.05 -46.51
N MET A 97 -12.53 54.53 -45.75
CA MET A 97 -12.91 53.91 -44.48
C MET A 97 -13.39 52.46 -44.65
N LYS A 98 -14.15 52.17 -45.71
CA LYS A 98 -14.57 50.80 -46.03
C LYS A 98 -13.38 49.89 -46.31
N THR A 99 -12.42 50.35 -47.13
CA THR A 99 -11.23 49.57 -47.49
C THR A 99 -10.34 49.33 -46.27
N PHE A 100 -10.15 50.35 -45.45
CA PHE A 100 -9.37 50.27 -44.20
C PHE A 100 -9.96 49.24 -43.21
N MET A 101 -11.28 49.27 -42.99
CA MET A 101 -11.96 48.31 -42.13
C MET A 101 -11.81 46.86 -42.63
N VAL A 102 -11.94 46.64 -43.95
CA VAL A 102 -11.77 45.30 -44.53
C VAL A 102 -10.34 44.79 -44.34
N LEU A 103 -9.34 45.65 -44.53
CA LEU A 103 -7.93 45.27 -44.34
C LEU A 103 -7.62 44.90 -42.88
N ILE A 104 -8.08 45.69 -41.91
CA ILE A 104 -7.85 45.40 -40.49
C ILE A 104 -8.51 44.08 -40.07
N VAL A 105 -9.78 43.89 -40.41
CA VAL A 105 -10.52 42.67 -40.04
C VAL A 105 -9.88 41.43 -40.66
N THR A 106 -9.44 41.53 -41.93
CA THR A 106 -8.75 40.42 -42.61
C THR A 106 -7.40 40.10 -41.95
N ALA A 107 -6.61 41.12 -41.60
CA ALA A 107 -5.31 40.93 -40.96
C ALA A 107 -5.43 40.32 -39.55
N LEU A 108 -6.41 40.76 -38.75
CA LEU A 108 -6.69 40.19 -37.43
C LEU A 108 -7.13 38.73 -37.53
N ALA A 109 -8.05 38.42 -38.44
CA ALA A 109 -8.51 37.05 -38.67
C ALA A 109 -7.36 36.12 -39.08
N MET A 110 -6.47 36.57 -39.99
CA MET A 110 -5.27 35.80 -40.35
C MET A 110 -4.34 35.60 -39.15
N GLY A 111 -4.11 36.64 -38.33
CA GLY A 111 -3.29 36.56 -37.13
C GLY A 111 -3.77 35.50 -36.13
N GLU A 112 -5.08 35.46 -35.86
CA GLU A 112 -5.67 34.46 -34.96
C GLU A 112 -5.57 33.03 -35.53
N THR A 113 -5.85 32.84 -36.82
CA THR A 113 -5.74 31.50 -37.44
C THR A 113 -4.32 30.95 -37.42
N LEU A 114 -3.30 31.80 -37.64
CA LEU A 114 -1.89 31.44 -37.55
C LEU A 114 -1.47 31.09 -36.12
N ALA A 115 -2.04 31.77 -35.11
CA ALA A 115 -1.76 31.49 -33.71
C ALA A 115 -2.27 30.10 -33.25
N LEU A 116 -3.29 29.53 -33.91
CA LEU A 116 -3.84 28.21 -33.62
C LEU A 116 -3.03 27.03 -34.18
N ALA A 117 -2.16 27.28 -35.17
CA ALA A 117 -1.34 26.25 -35.79
C ALA A 117 -0.53 25.37 -34.81
N PRO A 118 0.19 25.92 -33.81
CA PRO A 118 0.91 25.11 -32.83
C PRO A 118 -0.01 24.24 -31.96
N ASP A 119 -1.23 24.68 -31.68
CA ASP A 119 -2.17 23.93 -30.85
C ASP A 119 -2.74 22.73 -31.60
N LEU A 120 -3.02 22.87 -32.90
CA LEU A 120 -3.39 21.74 -33.77
C LEU A 120 -2.28 20.69 -33.85
N LEU A 121 -1.01 21.12 -33.97
CA LEU A 121 0.14 20.21 -33.99
C LEU A 121 0.29 19.45 -32.67
N LYS A 122 0.10 20.12 -31.53
CA LYS A 122 0.10 19.46 -30.20
C LYS A 122 -1.09 18.51 -30.05
N GLY A 123 -2.28 18.91 -30.51
CA GLY A 123 -3.49 18.10 -30.44
C GLY A 123 -3.31 16.74 -31.11
N ASN A 124 -2.71 16.73 -32.31
CA ASN A 124 -2.40 15.48 -33.02
C ASN A 124 -1.46 14.55 -32.24
N GLN A 125 -0.49 15.11 -31.51
CA GLN A 125 0.42 14.30 -30.67
C GLN A 125 -0.29 13.72 -29.45
N MET A 126 -1.20 14.47 -28.83
CA MET A 126 -1.96 13.98 -27.67
C MET A 126 -2.93 12.86 -28.05
N ILE A 127 -3.58 12.97 -29.22
CA ILE A 127 -4.49 11.93 -29.73
C ILE A 127 -3.77 10.57 -29.89
N ALA A 128 -2.48 10.56 -30.23
CA ALA A 128 -1.70 9.32 -30.33
C ALA A 128 -1.65 8.55 -28.99
N SER A 129 -1.47 9.25 -27.86
CA SER A 129 -1.48 8.61 -26.52
C SER A 129 -2.85 8.04 -26.13
N VAL A 130 -3.95 8.66 -26.61
CA VAL A 130 -5.30 8.14 -26.38
C VAL A 130 -5.52 6.85 -27.16
N PHE A 131 -5.11 6.82 -28.43
CA PHE A 131 -5.19 5.60 -29.23
C PHE A 131 -4.29 4.48 -28.69
N GLU A 132 -3.12 4.81 -28.13
CA GLU A 132 -2.26 3.83 -27.47
C GLU A 132 -2.96 3.11 -26.31
N ILE A 133 -3.77 3.82 -25.52
CA ILE A 133 -4.56 3.22 -24.43
C ILE A 133 -5.72 2.39 -24.98
N LEU A 134 -6.43 2.90 -26.01
CA LEU A 134 -7.57 2.21 -26.60
C LEU A 134 -7.17 0.92 -27.33
N ASP A 135 -6.02 0.92 -27.99
CA ASP A 135 -5.50 -0.23 -28.73
C ASP A 135 -4.72 -1.22 -27.83
N ARG A 136 -4.60 -0.94 -26.53
CA ARG A 136 -3.96 -1.84 -25.56
C ARG A 136 -4.73 -3.15 -25.45
N LYS A 137 -4.12 -4.25 -25.91
CA LYS A 137 -4.66 -5.60 -25.74
C LYS A 137 -4.53 -6.07 -24.29
N SER A 138 -5.62 -6.62 -23.74
CA SER A 138 -5.58 -7.31 -22.44
C SER A 138 -4.65 -8.53 -22.52
N GLN A 139 -3.82 -8.71 -21.50
CA GLN A 139 -3.00 -9.92 -21.34
C GLN A 139 -3.79 -11.08 -20.72
N LEU A 140 -4.96 -10.78 -20.12
CA LEU A 140 -5.87 -11.78 -19.61
C LEU A 140 -6.73 -12.29 -20.77
N VAL A 141 -6.39 -13.47 -21.28
CA VAL A 141 -7.23 -14.22 -22.20
C VAL A 141 -8.33 -14.85 -21.36
N GLY A 142 -9.58 -14.38 -21.52
CA GLY A 142 -10.74 -15.06 -20.96
C GLY A 142 -10.92 -16.37 -21.72
N GLU A 143 -10.44 -17.47 -21.15
CA GLU A 143 -10.80 -18.81 -21.63
C GLU A 143 -12.30 -19.04 -21.38
N THR A 144 -12.90 -19.85 -22.25
CA THR A 144 -14.34 -20.10 -22.30
C THR A 144 -14.80 -20.67 -20.95
N SER A 145 -15.68 -19.94 -20.25
CA SER A 145 -16.22 -20.35 -18.94
C SER A 145 -17.01 -21.65 -19.09
N GLU A 146 -16.52 -22.74 -18.51
CA GLU A 146 -17.29 -23.97 -18.34
C GLU A 146 -18.10 -23.88 -17.03
N GLU A 147 -19.42 -24.01 -17.13
CA GLU A 147 -20.28 -24.04 -15.95
C GLU A 147 -20.13 -25.39 -15.22
N LEU A 148 -19.53 -25.35 -14.03
CA LEU A 148 -19.41 -26.51 -13.16
C LEU A 148 -20.76 -26.80 -12.48
N THR A 149 -21.38 -27.93 -12.82
CA THR A 149 -22.71 -28.34 -12.30
C THR A 149 -22.68 -28.94 -10.89
N ASN A 150 -21.51 -29.38 -10.42
CA ASN A 150 -21.35 -29.93 -9.08
C ASN A 150 -19.97 -29.57 -8.52
N VAL A 151 -19.94 -28.85 -7.39
CA VAL A 151 -18.72 -28.35 -6.78
C VAL A 151 -18.60 -28.95 -5.38
N GLU A 152 -17.60 -29.80 -5.17
CA GLU A 152 -17.34 -30.42 -3.86
C GLU A 152 -16.85 -29.42 -2.81
N GLY A 153 -16.39 -28.23 -3.22
CA GLY A 153 -15.96 -27.15 -2.31
C GLY A 153 -14.54 -27.32 -1.75
N LYS A 154 -13.76 -28.29 -2.26
CA LYS A 154 -12.34 -28.44 -1.94
C LYS A 154 -11.50 -27.48 -2.79
N ILE A 155 -10.72 -26.60 -2.16
CA ILE A 155 -9.78 -25.69 -2.83
C ILE A 155 -8.36 -26.17 -2.52
N GLU A 156 -7.54 -26.33 -3.55
CA GLU A 156 -6.18 -26.83 -3.43
C GLU A 156 -5.23 -25.95 -4.26
N LEU A 157 -4.30 -25.31 -3.57
CA LEU A 157 -3.16 -24.58 -4.11
C LEU A 157 -1.95 -25.50 -4.02
N LYS A 158 -1.25 -25.71 -5.14
CA LYS A 158 -0.11 -26.64 -5.22
C LYS A 158 1.10 -25.99 -5.91
N GLY A 159 2.25 -26.02 -5.25
CA GLY A 159 3.54 -25.57 -5.77
C GLY A 159 3.52 -24.12 -6.24
N ILE A 160 2.78 -23.23 -5.55
CA ILE A 160 2.60 -21.86 -6.02
C ILE A 160 3.91 -21.09 -5.90
N HIS A 161 4.36 -20.59 -7.04
CA HIS A 161 5.46 -19.65 -7.15
C HIS A 161 4.93 -18.33 -7.67
N PHE A 162 5.10 -17.28 -6.88
CA PHE A 162 4.57 -15.97 -7.24
C PHE A 162 5.56 -14.86 -6.94
N SER A 163 5.67 -13.93 -7.89
CA SER A 163 6.45 -12.70 -7.75
C SER A 163 5.71 -11.60 -8.49
N TYR A 164 5.59 -10.42 -7.88
CA TYR A 164 4.95 -9.30 -8.54
C TYR A 164 5.78 -8.84 -9.76
N PRO A 165 5.18 -8.55 -10.92
CA PRO A 165 5.92 -8.09 -12.10
C PRO A 165 6.73 -6.81 -11.87
N SER A 166 6.28 -5.95 -10.94
CA SER A 166 6.98 -4.73 -10.54
C SER A 166 8.25 -4.99 -9.71
N ARG A 167 8.37 -6.18 -9.10
CA ARG A 167 9.49 -6.59 -8.25
C ARG A 167 9.81 -8.09 -8.49
N PRO A 168 10.33 -8.45 -9.67
CA PRO A 168 10.51 -9.85 -10.06
C PRO A 168 11.59 -10.59 -9.23
N HIS A 169 12.49 -9.85 -8.59
CA HIS A 169 13.54 -10.40 -7.74
C HIS A 169 13.06 -10.79 -6.33
N VAL A 170 11.85 -10.37 -5.94
CA VAL A 170 11.28 -10.67 -4.63
C VAL A 170 10.21 -11.73 -4.82
N VAL A 171 10.57 -12.96 -4.47
CA VAL A 171 9.64 -14.10 -4.48
C VAL A 171 8.73 -13.98 -3.25
N VAL A 172 7.42 -13.88 -3.48
CA VAL A 172 6.40 -13.76 -2.42
C VAL A 172 5.94 -15.14 -1.96
N PHE A 173 5.64 -16.03 -2.92
CA PHE A 173 5.35 -17.43 -2.64
C PHE A 173 6.40 -18.29 -3.34
N LYS A 174 6.99 -19.22 -2.60
CA LYS A 174 7.96 -20.21 -3.07
C LYS A 174 7.45 -21.57 -2.62
N ASP A 175 7.16 -22.46 -3.57
CA ASP A 175 6.62 -23.80 -3.30
C ASP A 175 5.43 -23.80 -2.32
N PHE A 176 4.50 -22.83 -2.44
CA PHE A 176 3.39 -22.71 -1.49
C PHE A 176 2.25 -23.69 -1.81
N ASP A 177 1.94 -24.55 -0.84
CA ASP A 177 0.84 -25.52 -0.86
C ASP A 177 -0.23 -25.14 0.17
N LEU A 178 -1.50 -25.11 -0.23
CA LEU A 178 -2.64 -24.86 0.67
C LEU A 178 -3.82 -25.75 0.31
N ILE A 179 -4.45 -26.36 1.30
CA ILE A 179 -5.63 -27.20 1.08
C ILE A 179 -6.75 -26.71 2.00
N VAL A 180 -7.80 -26.13 1.41
CA VAL A 180 -9.04 -25.79 2.10
C VAL A 180 -10.06 -26.87 1.81
N ARG A 181 -10.56 -27.54 2.85
CA ARG A 181 -11.57 -28.59 2.71
C ARG A 181 -12.97 -27.99 2.63
N SER A 182 -13.89 -28.75 2.05
CA SER A 182 -15.30 -28.35 1.96
C SER A 182 -15.89 -28.07 3.35
N GLY A 183 -16.62 -26.97 3.46
CA GLY A 183 -17.25 -26.54 4.72
C GLY A 183 -16.28 -25.98 5.77
N GLN A 184 -14.99 -25.83 5.46
CA GLN A 184 -14.02 -25.16 6.34
C GLN A 184 -13.75 -23.73 5.90
N SER A 185 -13.66 -22.82 6.87
CA SER A 185 -13.17 -21.46 6.68
C SER A 185 -11.70 -21.42 7.08
N MET A 186 -10.82 -21.03 6.17
CA MET A 186 -9.40 -20.86 6.42
C MET A 186 -9.02 -19.40 6.21
N ALA A 187 -8.37 -18.79 7.20
CA ALA A 187 -7.85 -17.43 7.11
C ALA A 187 -6.32 -17.46 7.04
N LEU A 188 -5.75 -16.82 6.02
CA LEU A 188 -4.31 -16.59 5.92
C LEU A 188 -4.01 -15.24 6.56
N VAL A 189 -3.27 -15.27 7.67
CA VAL A 189 -2.89 -14.09 8.44
C VAL A 189 -1.39 -13.88 8.33
N GLY A 190 -0.96 -12.62 8.22
CA GLY A 190 0.46 -12.29 8.20
C GLY A 190 1.09 -12.37 9.59
N GLN A 191 2.41 -12.21 9.65
CA GLN A 191 3.21 -12.24 10.89
C GLN A 191 2.76 -11.23 11.97
N LYS A 192 1.95 -10.23 11.62
CA LYS A 192 1.41 -9.24 12.56
C LYS A 192 -0.04 -9.55 12.92
N ASP A 193 -0.32 -9.47 14.21
CA ASP A 193 -1.61 -9.72 14.86
C ASP A 193 -2.82 -8.98 14.26
N LYS A 194 -2.61 -7.85 13.56
CA LYS A 194 -3.72 -7.05 13.02
C LYS A 194 -4.62 -7.85 12.06
N GLY A 195 -4.02 -8.64 11.17
CA GLY A 195 -4.80 -9.45 10.22
C GLY A 195 -5.58 -10.57 10.92
N PHE A 196 -5.01 -11.16 11.97
CA PHE A 196 -5.68 -12.14 12.81
C PHE A 196 -6.88 -11.52 13.55
N LEU A 197 -6.69 -10.36 14.19
CA LEU A 197 -7.74 -9.66 14.91
C LEU A 197 -8.93 -9.32 14.00
N GLU A 198 -8.68 -8.77 12.82
CA GLU A 198 -9.75 -8.44 11.86
C GLU A 198 -10.54 -9.66 11.39
N ALA A 199 -9.87 -10.83 11.26
CA ALA A 199 -10.53 -12.07 10.87
C ALA A 199 -11.41 -12.62 12.00
N VAL A 200 -10.89 -12.67 13.23
CA VAL A 200 -11.59 -13.29 14.36
C VAL A 200 -12.81 -12.48 14.80
N VAL A 201 -12.75 -11.15 14.74
CA VAL A 201 -13.91 -10.27 15.02
C VAL A 201 -15.10 -10.55 14.09
N LYS A 202 -14.85 -11.04 12.88
CA LYS A 202 -15.90 -11.37 11.89
C LYS A 202 -16.49 -12.77 12.07
N LEU A 203 -15.99 -13.57 13.01
CA LEU A 203 -16.35 -14.98 13.18
C LEU A 203 -16.94 -15.28 14.59
N PRO A 204 -18.09 -14.69 14.96
CA PRO A 204 -18.67 -14.86 16.31
C PRO A 204 -19.18 -16.28 16.61
N LEU A 205 -19.38 -17.10 15.57
CA LEU A 205 -19.85 -18.49 15.68
C LEU A 205 -18.71 -19.52 15.59
N LEU A 206 -17.47 -19.08 15.69
CA LEU A 206 -16.31 -19.96 15.57
C LEU A 206 -16.24 -20.94 16.75
N GLU A 207 -16.30 -22.24 16.47
CA GLU A 207 -16.16 -23.29 17.50
C GLU A 207 -14.78 -23.96 17.51
N TYR A 208 -14.03 -23.87 16.40
CA TYR A 208 -12.72 -24.46 16.21
C TYR A 208 -11.77 -23.41 15.62
N LEU A 209 -10.67 -23.14 16.32
CA LEU A 209 -9.60 -22.26 15.86
C LEU A 209 -8.29 -23.02 15.89
N GLU A 210 -7.60 -23.05 14.75
CA GLU A 210 -6.26 -23.61 14.62
C GLU A 210 -5.33 -22.54 14.05
N VAL A 211 -4.28 -22.23 14.80
CA VAL A 211 -3.23 -21.28 14.42
C VAL A 211 -1.93 -22.07 14.31
N THR A 212 -1.37 -22.08 13.10
CA THR A 212 -0.08 -22.71 12.83
C THR A 212 0.97 -21.61 12.80
N TYR A 213 2.11 -21.82 13.48
CA TYR A 213 3.13 -20.79 13.75
C TYR A 213 2.60 -19.64 14.62
N SER A 214 2.10 -19.97 15.82
CA SER A 214 1.66 -18.97 16.78
C SER A 214 2.81 -18.06 17.23
N SER A 215 2.65 -16.76 16.97
CA SER A 215 3.42 -15.67 17.59
C SER A 215 2.46 -14.59 18.11
N LEU A 216 1.28 -15.01 18.57
CA LEU A 216 0.19 -14.11 18.95
C LEU A 216 0.48 -13.48 20.30
N SER A 217 0.25 -12.17 20.43
CA SER A 217 0.32 -11.51 21.73
C SER A 217 -0.85 -11.92 22.63
N ARG A 218 -0.67 -11.80 23.95
CA ARG A 218 -1.75 -12.00 24.95
C ARG A 218 -2.99 -11.18 24.63
N THR A 219 -2.80 -9.92 24.25
CA THR A 219 -3.91 -9.02 23.89
C THR A 219 -4.72 -9.59 22.72
N SER A 220 -4.05 -10.16 21.72
CA SER A 220 -4.72 -10.78 20.57
C SER A 220 -5.53 -12.01 20.94
N LEU A 221 -5.02 -12.84 21.85
CA LEU A 221 -5.74 -14.00 22.37
C LEU A 221 -6.95 -13.59 23.22
N ILE A 222 -6.82 -12.54 24.04
CA ILE A 222 -7.95 -12.00 24.82
C ILE A 222 -9.06 -11.51 23.89
N VAL A 223 -8.71 -10.73 22.86
CA VAL A 223 -9.70 -10.24 21.89
C VAL A 223 -10.34 -11.40 21.12
N ALA A 224 -9.57 -12.46 20.81
CA ALA A 224 -10.10 -13.64 20.17
C ALA A 224 -11.13 -14.36 21.05
N GLY A 225 -10.84 -14.56 22.34
CA GLY A 225 -11.77 -15.18 23.29
C GLY A 225 -13.06 -14.35 23.49
N GLN A 226 -12.93 -13.03 23.56
CA GLN A 226 -14.08 -12.12 23.66
C GLN A 226 -14.94 -12.10 22.39
N SER A 227 -14.31 -12.22 21.22
CA SER A 227 -15.00 -12.17 19.92
C SER A 227 -15.66 -13.49 19.54
N CYS A 228 -15.13 -14.61 20.03
CA CYS A 228 -15.61 -15.97 19.73
C CYS A 228 -16.10 -16.69 21.00
N PRO A 229 -17.28 -16.33 21.55
CA PRO A 229 -17.77 -16.89 22.82
C PRO A 229 -18.10 -18.39 22.78
N ASN A 230 -18.27 -18.97 21.58
CA ASN A 230 -18.58 -20.39 21.41
C ASN A 230 -17.35 -21.26 21.10
N LEU A 231 -16.14 -20.72 21.29
CA LEU A 231 -14.90 -21.43 20.96
C LEU A 231 -14.70 -22.63 21.90
N LYS A 232 -14.80 -23.85 21.35
CA LYS A 232 -14.66 -25.11 22.12
C LYS A 232 -13.30 -25.76 21.93
N THR A 233 -12.67 -25.52 20.79
CA THR A 233 -11.35 -26.09 20.45
C THR A 233 -10.41 -25.00 20.00
N LEU A 234 -9.26 -24.91 20.67
CA LEU A 234 -8.16 -24.03 20.28
C LEU A 234 -6.89 -24.87 20.11
N ARG A 235 -6.26 -24.73 18.94
CA ARG A 235 -4.94 -25.30 18.66
C ARG A 235 -3.97 -24.17 18.33
N LEU A 236 -2.99 -23.95 19.18
CA LEU A 236 -1.87 -23.06 18.94
C LEU A 236 -0.63 -23.93 18.76
N ASN A 237 -0.03 -23.83 17.58
CA ASN A 237 1.16 -24.58 17.26
C ASN A 237 2.31 -23.61 17.04
N SER A 238 3.23 -23.57 17.99
CA SER A 238 4.48 -22.83 17.88
C SER A 238 5.56 -23.77 17.37
N ASN A 239 6.40 -23.29 16.45
CA ASN A 239 7.63 -23.98 16.10
C ASN A 239 8.75 -23.29 16.88
N PRO A 240 9.27 -23.88 17.98
CA PRO A 240 10.40 -23.29 18.67
C PRO A 240 11.58 -23.27 17.69
N ASP A 241 12.10 -22.08 17.38
CA ASP A 241 13.30 -21.95 16.57
C ASP A 241 14.45 -22.60 17.35
N PRO A 242 15.06 -23.69 16.85
CA PRO A 242 16.14 -24.37 17.56
C PRO A 242 17.40 -23.50 17.73
N ASN A 243 17.49 -22.34 17.07
CA ASN A 243 18.59 -21.39 17.17
C ASN A 243 18.26 -20.12 17.99
N SER A 244 17.06 -20.01 18.56
CA SER A 244 16.75 -18.94 19.51
C SER A 244 17.47 -19.20 20.83
N TYR A 245 18.53 -18.42 21.11
CA TYR A 245 19.27 -18.49 22.37
C TYR A 245 18.55 -17.76 23.53
N ASP A 246 17.43 -17.10 23.24
CA ASP A 246 16.59 -16.37 24.21
C ASP A 246 15.20 -17.01 24.29
N ASP A 247 15.10 -18.25 24.78
CA ASP A 247 13.82 -18.77 25.28
C ASP A 247 13.56 -18.18 26.67
N GLU A 248 13.26 -16.88 26.72
CA GLU A 248 12.72 -16.26 27.91
C GLU A 248 11.35 -16.89 28.18
N PHE A 249 11.24 -17.61 29.30
CA PHE A 249 10.00 -18.30 29.68
C PHE A 249 8.82 -17.34 29.66
N ASN A 250 7.83 -17.61 28.82
CA ASN A 250 6.71 -16.71 28.61
C ASN A 250 5.37 -17.43 28.83
N ASP A 251 4.61 -16.97 29.83
CA ASP A 251 3.27 -17.45 30.17
C ASP A 251 2.15 -16.56 29.59
N GLU A 252 2.48 -15.54 28.80
CA GLU A 252 1.52 -14.56 28.26
C GLU A 252 0.41 -15.21 27.39
N GLU A 253 0.75 -16.22 26.59
CA GLU A 253 -0.23 -16.98 25.80
C GLU A 253 -1.22 -17.72 26.72
N ALA A 254 -0.68 -18.40 27.74
CA ALA A 254 -1.45 -19.17 28.71
C ALA A 254 -2.38 -18.28 29.54
N LEU A 255 -1.89 -17.11 29.99
CA LEU A 255 -2.68 -16.12 30.70
C LEU A 255 -3.80 -15.55 29.82
N GLY A 256 -3.52 -15.24 28.55
CA GLY A 256 -4.54 -14.73 27.63
C GLY A 256 -5.69 -15.73 27.39
N ILE A 257 -5.37 -17.02 27.30
CA ILE A 257 -6.36 -18.10 27.17
C ILE A 257 -7.18 -18.22 28.45
N ALA A 258 -6.51 -18.29 29.60
CA ALA A 258 -7.14 -18.42 30.91
C ALA A 258 -8.13 -17.28 31.23
N GLU A 259 -7.82 -16.06 30.80
CA GLU A 259 -8.66 -14.87 31.06
C GLU A 259 -9.89 -14.76 30.16
N SER A 260 -9.86 -15.35 28.97
CA SER A 260 -10.83 -15.04 27.92
C SER A 260 -11.62 -16.23 27.36
N MET A 261 -11.22 -17.47 27.66
CA MET A 261 -11.78 -18.68 27.04
C MET A 261 -12.26 -19.75 28.06
N PRO A 262 -13.27 -19.45 28.90
CA PRO A 262 -13.71 -20.37 29.96
C PRO A 262 -14.44 -21.63 29.46
N GLU A 263 -15.05 -21.57 28.27
CA GLU A 263 -15.86 -22.67 27.69
C GLU A 263 -15.03 -23.68 26.88
N LEU A 264 -13.70 -23.57 26.93
CA LEU A 264 -12.81 -24.38 26.12
C LEU A 264 -12.79 -25.84 26.60
N ARG A 265 -12.94 -26.78 25.67
CA ARG A 265 -12.96 -28.23 25.94
C ARG A 265 -11.70 -28.94 25.44
N HIS A 266 -11.11 -28.44 24.36
CA HIS A 266 -9.94 -29.03 23.74
C HIS A 266 -8.89 -27.94 23.53
N LEU A 267 -7.76 -28.06 24.21
CA LEU A 267 -6.63 -27.15 24.07
C LEU A 267 -5.40 -27.91 23.59
N GLN A 268 -4.77 -27.40 22.55
CA GLN A 268 -3.46 -27.87 22.10
C GLN A 268 -2.51 -26.70 22.08
N LEU A 269 -1.44 -26.81 22.87
CA LEU A 269 -0.31 -25.90 22.90
C LEU A 269 0.91 -26.70 22.50
N PHE A 270 1.24 -26.69 21.21
CA PHE A 270 2.36 -27.46 20.70
C PHE A 270 3.60 -26.57 20.65
N GLY A 271 4.69 -26.98 21.31
CA GLY A 271 5.97 -26.25 21.25
C GLY A 271 5.97 -24.86 21.88
N SER A 272 5.05 -24.57 22.80
CA SER A 272 5.00 -23.30 23.53
C SER A 272 6.05 -23.27 24.65
N THR A 273 6.54 -22.07 24.99
CA THR A 273 7.55 -21.82 26.02
C THR A 273 6.97 -21.72 27.43
N LEU A 274 5.67 -22.00 27.60
CA LEU A 274 4.95 -21.85 28.86
C LEU A 274 5.54 -22.69 30.00
N THR A 275 5.39 -22.19 31.22
CA THR A 275 5.86 -22.83 32.45
C THR A 275 4.73 -23.49 33.23
N ASN A 276 5.08 -24.15 34.33
CA ASN A 276 4.10 -24.67 35.27
C ASN A 276 3.13 -23.58 35.78
N THR A 277 3.56 -22.32 35.87
CA THR A 277 2.69 -21.21 36.30
C THR A 277 1.63 -20.90 35.24
N GLY A 278 2.02 -20.81 33.96
CA GLY A 278 1.07 -20.67 32.86
C GLY A 278 0.09 -21.85 32.77
N LEU A 279 0.58 -23.08 32.97
CA LEU A 279 -0.28 -24.25 32.97
C LEU A 279 -1.32 -24.22 34.10
N VAL A 280 -0.92 -23.84 35.31
CA VAL A 280 -1.86 -23.67 36.43
C VAL A 280 -2.93 -22.62 36.11
N ALA A 281 -2.53 -21.49 35.51
CA ALA A 281 -3.48 -20.46 35.10
C ALA A 281 -4.52 -20.98 34.10
N ILE A 282 -4.11 -21.81 33.13
CA ILE A 282 -5.04 -22.46 32.18
C ILE A 282 -6.01 -23.38 32.91
N LEU A 283 -5.53 -24.20 33.84
CA LEU A 283 -6.37 -25.12 34.61
C LEU A 283 -7.41 -24.38 35.46
N ASP A 284 -7.02 -23.25 36.04
CA ASP A 284 -7.91 -22.40 36.84
C ASP A 284 -8.91 -21.62 35.97
N GLY A 285 -8.49 -21.17 34.78
CA GLY A 285 -9.30 -20.37 33.85
C GLY A 285 -10.25 -21.16 32.95
N CYS A 286 -9.94 -22.42 32.65
CA CYS A 286 -10.70 -23.28 31.73
C CYS A 286 -11.29 -24.51 32.46
N PRO A 287 -12.35 -24.36 33.26
CA PRO A 287 -12.89 -25.43 34.12
C PRO A 287 -13.55 -26.59 33.34
N HIS A 288 -13.85 -26.39 32.05
CA HIS A 288 -14.50 -27.37 31.19
C HIS A 288 -13.52 -28.11 30.26
N LEU A 289 -12.22 -27.99 30.51
CA LEU A 289 -11.19 -28.58 29.67
C LEU A 289 -11.16 -30.11 29.82
N GLU A 290 -11.38 -30.83 28.72
CA GLU A 290 -11.43 -32.30 28.69
C GLU A 290 -10.18 -32.90 28.03
N HIS A 291 -9.62 -32.19 27.05
CA HIS A 291 -8.43 -32.59 26.30
C HIS A 291 -7.35 -31.51 26.37
N LEU A 292 -6.13 -31.90 26.73
CA LEU A 292 -4.97 -31.02 26.75
C LEU A 292 -3.77 -31.69 26.08
N ASP A 293 -3.20 -31.02 25.08
CA ASP A 293 -2.00 -31.45 24.39
C ASP A 293 -0.86 -30.45 24.61
N LEU A 294 0.21 -30.92 25.29
CA LEU A 294 1.39 -30.13 25.66
C LEU A 294 2.67 -30.64 24.98
N ARG A 295 2.57 -31.41 23.89
CA ARG A 295 3.76 -31.95 23.21
C ARG A 295 4.74 -30.84 22.83
N LYS A 296 6.03 -31.10 23.02
CA LYS A 296 7.14 -30.14 22.81
C LYS A 296 7.16 -28.93 23.76
N CYS A 297 6.30 -28.84 24.78
CA CYS A 297 6.37 -27.83 25.83
C CYS A 297 7.36 -28.27 26.92
N PHE A 298 8.66 -28.25 26.63
CA PHE A 298 9.71 -28.80 27.50
C PHE A 298 9.92 -28.04 28.82
N ASN A 299 9.35 -26.83 28.94
CA ASN A 299 9.42 -26.00 30.14
C ASN A 299 8.37 -26.40 31.19
N VAL A 300 7.42 -27.26 30.82
CA VAL A 300 6.43 -27.82 31.74
C VAL A 300 6.95 -29.11 32.34
N ARG A 301 6.99 -29.16 33.67
CA ARG A 301 7.31 -30.37 34.44
C ARG A 301 6.06 -30.86 35.16
N LEU A 302 5.45 -31.90 34.61
CA LEU A 302 4.31 -32.60 35.20
C LEU A 302 4.80 -33.50 36.34
N GLU A 303 5.07 -32.92 37.50
CA GLU A 303 5.48 -33.63 38.72
C GLU A 303 4.62 -33.20 39.93
N GLY A 304 4.42 -34.11 40.89
CA GLY A 304 3.77 -33.82 42.17
C GLY A 304 2.29 -33.42 42.05
N ASP A 305 1.91 -32.32 42.71
CA ASP A 305 0.52 -31.86 42.79
C ASP A 305 -0.05 -31.41 41.42
N LEU A 306 0.81 -30.95 40.51
CA LEU A 306 0.39 -30.52 39.17
C LEU A 306 0.00 -31.72 38.29
N GLU A 307 0.78 -32.80 38.34
CA GLU A 307 0.46 -34.04 37.61
C GLU A 307 -0.85 -34.65 38.12
N LYS A 308 -1.05 -34.63 39.45
CA LYS A 308 -2.29 -35.11 40.07
C LYS A 308 -3.48 -34.26 39.64
N THR A 309 -3.36 -32.93 39.70
CA THR A 309 -4.40 -32.01 39.25
C THR A 309 -4.76 -32.24 37.79
N CYS A 310 -3.77 -32.31 36.88
CA CYS A 310 -4.01 -32.59 35.46
C CYS A 310 -4.67 -33.95 35.23
N SER A 311 -4.28 -34.99 35.98
CA SER A 311 -4.85 -36.33 35.83
C SER A 311 -6.29 -36.44 36.36
N GLU A 312 -6.66 -35.60 37.32
CA GLU A 312 -8.01 -35.54 37.90
C GLU A 312 -8.95 -34.64 37.08
N SER A 313 -8.43 -33.54 36.51
CA SER A 313 -9.24 -32.57 35.76
C SER A 313 -9.33 -32.84 34.25
N ILE A 314 -8.34 -33.50 33.64
CA ILE A 314 -8.26 -33.70 32.19
C ILE A 314 -8.44 -35.18 31.86
N LYS A 315 -9.32 -35.49 30.88
CA LYS A 315 -9.60 -36.87 30.47
C LYS A 315 -8.54 -37.44 29.54
N ASP A 316 -7.97 -36.60 28.68
CA ASP A 316 -6.97 -36.98 27.68
C ASP A 316 -5.84 -35.95 27.69
N LEU A 317 -4.70 -36.36 28.24
CA LEU A 317 -3.51 -35.52 28.42
C LEU A 317 -2.37 -36.08 27.58
N ARG A 318 -1.86 -35.27 26.64
CA ARG A 318 -0.59 -35.55 25.94
C ARG A 318 0.55 -34.84 26.63
N ARG A 319 1.55 -35.61 27.04
CA ARG A 319 2.72 -35.12 27.77
C ARG A 319 3.72 -34.45 26.82
N PRO A 320 4.59 -33.56 27.33
CA PRO A 320 5.63 -32.91 26.52
C PRO A 320 6.51 -33.87 25.70
N ASP A 321 6.80 -35.06 26.25
CA ASP A 321 7.67 -36.07 25.64
C ASP A 321 6.94 -37.11 24.76
N ASP A 322 5.62 -36.98 24.58
CA ASP A 322 4.86 -37.93 23.75
C ASP A 322 5.22 -37.82 22.26
N SER A 323 5.04 -38.93 21.53
CA SER A 323 5.33 -39.00 20.09
C SER A 323 4.55 -37.96 19.28
N THR A 324 5.23 -37.38 18.28
CA THR A 324 4.68 -36.38 17.34
C THR A 324 4.40 -36.98 15.95
N ALA A 325 4.37 -38.31 15.82
CA ALA A 325 4.25 -38.99 14.53
C ALA A 325 2.93 -38.74 13.78
N ASP A 326 1.89 -38.35 14.51
CA ASP A 326 0.56 -37.97 14.03
C ASP A 326 0.44 -36.48 13.68
N TYR A 327 1.48 -35.67 13.92
CA TYR A 327 1.46 -34.23 13.67
C TYR A 327 1.75 -33.93 12.18
N PRO A 328 0.77 -33.40 11.41
CA PRO A 328 0.86 -33.33 9.95
C PRO A 328 1.73 -32.17 9.43
N TYR A 329 2.11 -31.21 10.28
CA TYR A 329 2.85 -30.01 9.88
C TYR A 329 4.33 -30.13 10.26
N GLY A 330 5.07 -30.93 9.49
CA GLY A 330 6.53 -30.94 9.51
C GLY A 330 7.09 -30.02 8.42
N PHE A 331 6.99 -28.71 8.59
CA PHE A 331 7.59 -27.77 7.65
C PHE A 331 8.95 -27.29 8.18
N LYS A 332 10.02 -27.64 7.47
CA LYS A 332 11.39 -27.25 7.79
C LYS A 332 11.61 -25.80 7.33
N VAL A 333 11.85 -24.90 8.28
CA VAL A 333 12.15 -23.47 8.01
C VAL A 333 13.48 -23.28 7.26
N GLU A 334 14.32 -24.32 7.20
CA GLU A 334 15.61 -24.32 6.47
C GLU A 334 15.46 -24.01 4.96
N ASP A 335 14.27 -24.15 4.35
CA ASP A 335 14.06 -23.89 2.93
C ASP A 335 13.56 -22.47 2.58
N LEU A 336 13.21 -21.66 3.60
CA LEU A 336 12.78 -20.26 3.46
C LEU A 336 13.91 -19.25 3.73
N LEU A 337 14.93 -19.62 4.50
CA LEU A 337 16.09 -18.78 4.76
C LEU A 337 17.23 -19.17 3.81
N GLY A 338 17.22 -18.55 2.62
CA GLY A 338 18.48 -18.33 1.91
C GLY A 338 19.47 -17.57 2.82
N PRO A 339 20.79 -17.67 2.58
CA PRO A 339 21.81 -17.12 3.46
C PRO A 339 21.47 -15.68 3.87
N SER A 340 21.42 -15.48 5.18
CA SER A 340 21.03 -14.24 5.85
C SER A 340 21.97 -13.10 5.49
N ASP A 341 21.60 -12.31 4.48
CA ASP A 341 22.24 -11.02 4.16
C ASP A 341 21.28 -9.83 4.32
N TYR A 342 20.17 -10.00 5.04
CA TYR A 342 19.37 -8.87 5.50
C TYR A 342 19.76 -8.52 6.93
N TYR A 343 20.83 -7.74 7.05
CA TYR A 343 21.07 -6.91 8.22
C TYR A 343 19.85 -6.01 8.43
N TRP A 344 19.07 -6.31 9.46
CA TRP A 344 18.18 -5.34 10.06
C TRP A 344 19.08 -4.35 10.81
N ASP A 345 19.13 -3.13 10.30
CA ASP A 345 19.80 -2.03 10.97
C ASP A 345 18.99 -1.64 12.22
N ASP A 346 19.44 -2.15 13.37
CA ASP A 346 18.87 -1.91 14.70
C ASP A 346 19.11 -0.47 15.23
N SER A 347 19.43 0.49 14.36
CA SER A 347 19.75 1.87 14.78
C SER A 347 18.57 2.86 14.77
N ILE A 348 17.32 2.41 14.73
CA ILE A 348 16.14 3.27 15.00
C ILE A 348 15.33 2.75 16.20
N ALA A 349 16.02 2.54 17.33
CA ALA A 349 15.40 2.46 18.64
C ALA A 349 15.25 3.89 19.21
N GLY A 350 14.09 4.51 18.98
CA GLY A 350 13.83 5.86 19.48
C GLY A 350 12.49 6.46 19.09
N TYR A 351 11.38 5.76 19.31
CA TYR A 351 10.06 6.40 19.32
C TYR A 351 9.41 6.21 20.70
N PRO A 352 9.00 7.29 21.38
CA PRO A 352 8.37 7.19 22.68
C PRO A 352 6.93 6.69 22.53
N TYR A 353 6.55 5.76 23.40
CA TYR A 353 5.17 5.36 23.65
C TYR A 353 4.32 6.60 23.91
N GLY A 354 3.47 6.94 22.94
CA GLY A 354 2.37 7.89 23.07
C GLY A 354 1.08 7.14 22.79
N THR A 355 0.37 6.78 23.86
CA THR A 355 -1.04 6.39 23.81
C THR A 355 -1.86 7.59 23.33
N ASP A 356 -2.16 7.65 22.04
CA ASP A 356 -3.23 8.49 21.51
C ASP A 356 -4.03 7.70 20.48
N VAL A 357 -5.29 7.48 20.85
CA VAL A 357 -6.36 6.93 20.00
C VAL A 357 -6.60 7.96 18.89
N TYR A 358 -5.98 7.74 17.73
CA TYR A 358 -6.36 8.45 16.51
C TYR A 358 -7.50 7.71 15.82
N ASP A 359 -8.68 8.28 16.00
CA ASP A 359 -9.85 8.15 15.15
C ASP A 359 -9.44 8.42 13.69
N LEU A 360 -9.34 7.37 12.88
CA LEU A 360 -9.14 7.44 11.43
C LEU A 360 -10.48 7.19 10.73
N SER A 361 -11.39 8.14 10.92
CA SER A 361 -12.48 8.41 9.99
C SER A 361 -11.93 9.29 8.85
N GLY A 362 -11.55 8.65 7.73
CA GLY A 362 -11.14 9.32 6.49
C GLY A 362 -10.99 8.31 5.35
N PRO A 363 -11.59 8.56 4.17
CA PRO A 363 -11.96 7.50 3.22
C PRO A 363 -10.73 7.02 2.44
N SER A 364 -10.36 5.76 2.62
CA SER A 364 -9.61 5.03 1.61
C SER A 364 -10.55 3.99 1.01
N ASP A 365 -11.27 4.43 -0.01
CA ASP A 365 -11.97 3.58 -0.97
C ASP A 365 -10.94 2.68 -1.67
N TYR A 366 -10.60 1.56 -1.04
CA TYR A 366 -10.26 0.34 -1.76
C TYR A 366 -11.29 -0.70 -1.35
N CYS A 367 -12.46 -0.51 -1.98
CA CYS A 367 -13.61 -1.37 -1.97
C CYS A 367 -13.18 -2.77 -2.47
N TRP A 368 -13.08 -3.74 -1.55
CA TRP A 368 -12.96 -5.17 -1.86
C TRP A 368 -14.35 -5.84 -1.88
N ASP A 369 -15.43 -5.08 -2.09
CA ASP A 369 -16.82 -5.56 -1.97
C ASP A 369 -17.44 -6.12 -3.28
N GLU A 370 -16.66 -6.38 -4.33
CA GLU A 370 -17.22 -6.82 -5.63
C GLU A 370 -16.84 -8.24 -6.09
N PHE A 371 -16.52 -9.16 -5.17
CA PHE A 371 -16.22 -10.56 -5.56
C PHE A 371 -17.19 -11.64 -5.05
N TYR A 372 -18.32 -11.28 -4.45
CA TYR A 372 -19.37 -12.24 -4.05
C TYR A 372 -20.75 -11.90 -4.64
N ARG A 373 -20.83 -11.81 -5.96
CA ARG A 373 -22.09 -11.99 -6.71
C ARG A 373 -21.80 -12.63 -8.06
N TYR A 374 -21.60 -13.94 -8.06
CA TYR A 374 -22.04 -14.83 -9.14
C TYR A 374 -22.42 -16.18 -8.53
#